data_AF-A0A1E7H954-F1
#
_entry.id   AF-A0A1E7H954-F1
#
_cell.length_a   1.000
_cell.length_b   1.000
_cell.length_c   1.000
_cell.angle_alpha   90.00
_cell.angle_beta   90.00
_cell.angle_gamma   90.00
#
_symmetry.space_group_name_H-M   'P 1'
#
loop_
_entity.id
_entity.type
_entity.pdbx_description
1 polymer ?
#
loop_
_entity_poly.entity_id
_entity_poly.type
_entity_poly.pdbx_seq_one_letter_code
_entity_poly.pdbx_strand_id
1 'polypeptide(L)' 'MITKDGKNLDVNLRDISAGGIGLDIPIGVLRSRRITVGQQVRFKCRWNPRLLDTGYFVVKTIKDQRIGLKKVSTR' A
#
# COMPACT_ATOMS: atom_id res chain seq x y z
N MET A 1 -6.55 0.72 -0.80
CA MET A 1 -5.37 0.88 -1.68
C MET A 1 -5.83 0.85 -3.13
N ILE A 2 -5.24 1.68 -4.00
CA ILE A 2 -5.49 1.70 -5.44
C ILE A 2 -4.24 1.17 -6.13
N THR A 3 -4.37 0.06 -6.86
CA THR A 3 -3.26 -0.55 -7.61
C THR A 3 -3.06 0.13 -8.98
N LYS A 4 -2.00 -0.24 -9.71
CA LYS A 4 -1.69 0.33 -11.03
C LYS A 4 -2.85 0.14 -12.03
N ASP A 5 -3.59 -0.96 -11.88
CA ASP A 5 -4.71 -1.33 -12.76
C ASP A 5 -6.01 -0.60 -12.35
N GLY A 6 -5.93 0.41 -11.48
CA GLY A 6 -7.08 1.16 -10.98
C GLY A 6 -7.98 0.39 -10.02
N LYS A 7 -7.62 -0.85 -9.65
CA LYS A 7 -8.43 -1.68 -8.76
C LYS A 7 -8.28 -1.24 -7.31
N ASN A 8 -9.41 -1.14 -6.63
CA ASN A 8 -9.44 -0.94 -5.20
C ASN A 8 -9.18 -2.27 -4.48
N LEU A 9 -8.30 -2.20 -3.49
CA LEU A 9 -7.99 -3.29 -2.61
C LEU A 9 -8.11 -2.83 -1.16
N ASP A 10 -8.89 -3.57 -0.38
CA ASP A 10 -8.97 -3.39 1.05
C ASP A 10 -7.74 -4.00 1.73
N VAL A 11 -7.13 -3.20 2.58
CA VAL A 11 -5.86 -3.48 3.25
C VAL A 11 -5.96 -2.97 4.69
N ASN A 12 -5.31 -3.66 5.60
CA ASN A 12 -5.27 -3.25 7.00
C ASN A 12 -3.98 -2.46 7.25
N LEU A 13 -4.13 -1.23 7.73
CA LEU A 13 -3.01 -0.42 8.16
C LEU A 13 -2.45 -1.00 9.46
N ARG A 14 -1.15 -1.35 9.45
CA ARG A 14 -0.47 -1.92 10.62
C ARG A 14 0.41 -0.91 11.31
N ASP A 15 1.24 -0.21 10.55
CA ASP A 15 2.13 0.83 11.05
C ASP A 15 2.32 1.93 10.02
N ILE A 16 2.60 3.14 10.51
CA ILE A 16 2.87 4.32 9.69
C ILE A 16 4.05 5.08 10.29
N SER A 17 4.95 5.54 9.43
CA SER A 17 6.11 6.36 9.78
C SER A 17 6.31 7.48 8.75
N ALA A 18 7.22 8.41 9.03
CA ALA A 18 7.58 9.45 8.07
C ALA A 18 8.14 8.88 6.75
N GLY A 19 8.79 7.71 6.80
CA GLY A 19 9.44 7.08 5.64
C GLY A 19 8.59 6.08 4.87
N GLY A 20 7.52 5.56 5.47
CA GLY A 20 6.80 4.42 4.90
C GLY A 20 5.62 3.91 5.72
N ILE A 21 5.01 2.86 5.20
CA ILE A 21 3.78 2.25 5.72
C ILE A 21 3.93 0.73 5.72
N GLY A 22 3.55 0.09 6.81
CA GLY A 22 3.34 -1.34 6.89
C GLY A 22 1.85 -1.69 6.81
N LEU A 23 1.50 -2.65 5.94
CA LEU A 23 0.13 -3.13 5.75
C LEU A 23 0.06 -4.65 5.84
N ASP A 24 -1.11 -5.12 6.26
CA ASP A 24 -1.52 -6.51 6.09
C ASP A 24 -2.54 -6.63 4.94
N ILE A 25 -2.38 -7.64 4.09
CA ILE A 25 -3.30 -7.97 2.99
C ILE A 25 -3.99 -9.33 3.20
N PRO A 26 -5.23 -9.51 2.72
CA PRO A 26 -5.88 -10.81 2.76
C PRO A 26 -5.12 -11.88 1.96
N ILE A 27 -5.13 -13.12 2.43
CA ILE A 27 -4.42 -14.25 1.80
C ILE A 27 -4.82 -14.48 0.33
N GLY A 28 -6.09 -14.23 -0.01
CA GLY A 28 -6.58 -14.35 -1.39
C GLY A 28 -5.92 -13.35 -2.34
N VAL A 29 -5.58 -12.16 -1.84
CA VAL A 29 -4.87 -11.14 -2.61
C VAL A 29 -3.43 -11.57 -2.86
N LEU A 30 -2.75 -12.10 -1.83
CA LEU A 30 -1.39 -12.60 -1.95
C LEU A 30 -1.28 -13.65 -3.07
N ARG A 31 -2.22 -14.60 -3.11
CA ARG A 31 -2.28 -15.64 -4.15
C ARG A 31 -2.55 -15.09 -5.55
N SER A 32 -3.29 -13.98 -5.65
CA SER A 32 -3.64 -13.36 -6.94
C SER A 32 -2.49 -12.61 -7.61
N ARG A 33 -1.34 -12.42 -6.95
CA ARG A 33 -0.17 -11.67 -7.46
C ARG A 33 -0.49 -10.26 -7.98
N ARG A 34 -1.60 -9.66 -7.53
CA ARG A 34 -2.02 -8.29 -7.90
C ARG A 34 -1.12 -7.17 -7.36
N ILE A 35 -0.20 -7.53 -6.47
CA ILE A 35 0.77 -6.62 -5.88
C ILE A 35 2.14 -7.24 -6.06
N THR A 36 3.06 -6.48 -6.64
CA THR A 36 4.46 -6.88 -6.81
C THR A 36 5.40 -5.86 -6.19
N VAL A 37 6.61 -6.29 -5.84
CA VAL A 37 7.68 -5.38 -5.41
C VAL A 37 8.03 -4.44 -6.55
N GLY A 38 8.26 -3.16 -6.23
CA GLY A 38 8.50 -2.08 -7.19
C GLY A 38 7.24 -1.41 -7.70
N GLN A 39 6.05 -1.98 -7.44
CA GLN A 39 4.80 -1.40 -7.88
C GLN A 39 4.45 -0.12 -7.11
N GLN A 40 4.04 0.90 -7.85
CA GLN A 40 3.49 2.14 -7.28
C GLN A 40 2.01 1.97 -6.97
N VAL A 41 1.60 2.43 -5.79
CA VAL A 41 0.23 2.37 -5.29
C VAL A 41 -0.16 3.71 -4.68
N ARG A 42 -1.46 3.97 -4.62
CA ARG A 42 -2.04 5.08 -3.86
C ARG A 42 -2.95 4.55 -2.75
N PHE A 43 -3.18 5.36 -1.75
CA PHE A 43 -4.10 5.03 -0.66
C PHE A 43 -5.28 5.98 -0.67
N LYS A 44 -6.44 5.41 -0.32
CA LYS A 44 -7.62 6.17 0.08
C LYS A 44 -7.98 5.67 1.47
N CYS A 45 -7.95 6.56 2.44
CA CYS A 45 -8.33 6.25 3.81
C CYS A 45 -9.74 6.79 4.07
N ARG A 46 -10.70 5.90 4.32
CA ARG A 46 -12.11 6.32 4.48
C ARG A 46 -12.38 7.03 5.79
N TRP A 47 -11.67 6.66 6.86
CA TRP A 47 -11.88 7.21 8.21
C TRP A 47 -11.06 8.49 8.48
N ASN A 48 -9.94 8.68 7.78
CA ASN A 48 -9.18 9.93 7.80
C ASN A 48 -8.55 10.19 6.42
N PRO A 49 -9.25 10.92 5.53
CA PRO A 49 -8.75 11.23 4.20
C PRO A 49 -7.37 11.89 4.23
N ARG A 50 -7.07 12.74 5.21
CA ARG A 50 -5.80 13.49 5.25
C ARG A 50 -4.59 12.63 5.61
N LEU A 51 -4.79 11.41 6.13
CA LEU A 51 -3.69 10.58 6.60
C LEU A 51 -2.78 10.11 5.46
N LEU A 52 -3.36 9.69 4.32
CA LEU A 52 -2.64 8.95 3.27
C LEU A 52 -2.92 9.41 1.83
N ASP A 53 -3.82 10.38 1.63
CA ASP A 53 -4.37 10.72 0.31
C ASP A 53 -3.42 11.58 -0.56
N THR A 54 -2.36 12.15 0.04
CA THR A 54 -1.44 13.07 -0.66
C THR A 54 -0.15 12.42 -1.18
N GLY A 55 0.00 11.10 -1.06
CA GLY A 55 1.27 10.41 -1.37
C GLY A 55 1.14 9.23 -2.32
N TYR A 56 2.17 9.07 -3.16
CA TYR A 56 2.41 7.79 -3.83
C TYR A 56 3.36 6.95 -2.99
N PHE A 57 3.17 5.63 -3.05
CA PHE A 57 3.99 4.70 -2.32
C PHE A 57 4.48 3.60 -3.27
N VAL A 58 5.69 3.12 -3.04
CA VAL A 58 6.25 1.98 -3.79
C VAL A 58 6.37 0.80 -2.85
N VAL A 59 5.89 -0.35 -3.30
CA VAL A 59 6.06 -1.62 -2.60
C VAL A 59 7.54 -1.97 -2.56
N LYS A 60 8.12 -2.09 -1.37
CA LYS A 60 9.54 -2.45 -1.18
C LYS A 60 9.70 -3.89 -0.75
N THR A 61 8.80 -4.40 0.08
CA THR A 61 8.86 -5.77 0.58
C THR A 61 7.47 -6.37 0.61
N ILE A 62 7.40 -7.66 0.30
CA ILE A 62 6.23 -8.51 0.52
C ILE A 62 6.75 -9.75 1.26
N LYS A 63 6.27 -9.97 2.48
CA LYS A 63 6.60 -11.15 3.27
C LYS A 63 5.30 -11.70 3.85
N ASP A 64 4.88 -12.86 3.34
CA ASP A 64 3.57 -13.44 3.63
C ASP A 64 2.45 -12.43 3.35
N GLN A 65 1.62 -12.12 4.34
CA GLN A 65 0.54 -11.13 4.23
C GLN A 65 1.01 -9.69 4.48
N ARG A 66 2.29 -9.49 4.81
CA ARG A 66 2.84 -8.17 5.17
C ARG A 66 3.45 -7.49 3.97
N ILE A 67 3.12 -6.21 3.81
CA ILE A 67 3.66 -5.37 2.75
C ILE A 67 4.30 -4.13 3.35
N GLY A 68 5.58 -3.93 3.04
CA GLY A 68 6.32 -2.71 3.36
C GLY A 68 6.32 -1.75 2.18
N LEU A 69 5.90 -0.52 2.43
CA LEU A 69 5.78 0.54 1.44
C LEU A 69 6.67 1.72 1.81
N LYS A 70 7.32 2.31 0.81
CA LYS A 70 8.08 3.54 0.99
C LYS A 70 7.35 4.69 0.33
N LYS A 71 7.24 5.83 1.03
CA LYS A 71 6.68 7.06 0.45
C LYS A 71 7.59 7.54 -0.67
N VAL A 72 7.01 7.82 -1.84
CA VAL A 72 7.71 8.49 -2.93
C VAL A 72 7.50 9.97 -2.73
N SER A 73 8.58 10.69 -2.40
CA SER A 73 8.56 12.14 -2.49
C SER A 73 8.54 12.49 -3.97
N THR A 74 7.44 13.06 -4.46
CA THR A 74 7.49 13.87 -5.68
C THR A 74 8.44 15.01 -5.36
N ARG A 75 9.55 15.06 -6.10
CA ARG A 75 10.53 16.14 -6.03
C ARG A 75 10.22 17.14 -7.13
#